data_AF-A0A251SSP3-F1
#
_entry.id   AF-A0A251SSP3-F1
#
_cell.length_a   1.000
_cell.length_b   1.000
_cell.length_c   1.000
_cell.angle_alpha   90.00
_cell.angle_beta   90.00
_cell.angle_gamma   90.00
#
_symmetry.space_group_name_H-M   'P 1'
#
loop_
_entity.id
_entity.type
_entity.pdbx_description
1 polymer ?
#
loop_
_entity_poly.entity_id
_entity_poly.type
_entity_poly.pdbx_seq_one_letter_code
_entity_poly.pdbx_strand_id
1 'polypeptide(L)'
;MFKSVHYLVPLVVRSRLDKHKKFLQEKFVKHEDCIPVLLIKGHQFTMLSQHQAAASCYLKAYKLMPENALVNLCVGTALINLSLGLRLNNKHRCVLQALAFLYNNLRLSENSQESLYNLARAYHHVGLVSVAATYYEKVLAVHQQDHPIPKLPNDGPEITNDPKPGYCDLKREAAYNLHLVYKSSGSVDLARQVLKDHCSIK
;
A
#
# COMPACT_ATOMS: atom_id res chain seq x y z
N MET A 1 -9.09 -5.65 20.73
CA MET A 1 -7.71 -5.58 21.25
C MET A 1 -6.65 -5.25 20.18
N PHE A 2 -7.01 -4.70 19.01
CA PHE A 2 -6.07 -4.43 17.89
C PHE A 2 -5.62 -2.96 17.75
N LYS A 3 -5.95 -2.08 18.70
CA LYS A 3 -5.66 -0.65 18.58
C LYS A 3 -4.21 -0.28 18.91
N SER A 4 -3.51 -1.01 19.78
CA SER A 4 -2.27 -0.49 20.38
C SER A 4 -1.01 -0.57 19.50
N VAL A 5 -0.90 -1.54 18.58
CA VAL A 5 0.30 -1.71 17.73
C VAL A 5 0.34 -0.67 16.60
N HIS A 6 -0.84 -0.25 16.10
CA HIS A 6 -0.96 0.78 15.07
C HIS A 6 -0.59 2.19 15.55
N TYR A 7 -0.54 2.47 16.86
CA TYR A 7 -0.15 3.80 17.36
C TYR A 7 1.34 3.93 17.67
N LEU A 8 2.00 2.82 18.02
CA LEU A 8 3.43 2.82 18.37
C LEU A 8 4.33 3.04 17.14
N VAL A 9 4.01 2.43 16.00
CA VAL A 9 4.79 2.62 14.76
C VAL A 9 4.71 4.08 14.25
N PRO A 10 3.54 4.73 14.17
CA PRO A 10 3.44 6.15 13.87
C PRO A 10 4.17 7.02 14.88
N LEU A 11 4.13 6.72 16.18
CA LEU A 11 4.82 7.53 17.20
C LEU A 11 6.34 7.50 17.02
N VAL A 12 6.90 6.31 16.78
CA VAL A 12 8.36 6.11 16.60
C VAL A 12 8.84 6.73 15.29
N VAL A 13 8.04 6.67 14.21
CA VAL A 13 8.40 7.30 12.94
C VAL A 13 8.18 8.83 12.98
N ARG A 14 7.16 9.30 13.69
CA ARG A 14 6.92 10.74 13.94
C ARG A 14 8.08 11.38 14.72
N SER A 15 8.62 10.70 15.73
CA SER A 15 9.79 11.19 16.48
C SER A 15 11.08 11.22 15.65
N ARG A 16 11.25 10.31 14.68
CA ARG A 16 12.39 10.35 13.73
C ARG A 16 12.26 11.47 12.71
N LEU A 17 11.05 11.74 12.22
CA LEU A 17 10.80 12.83 11.27
C LEU A 17 11.02 14.21 11.90
N ASP A 18 10.71 14.37 13.19
CA ASP A 18 10.99 15.62 13.91
C ASP A 18 12.49 15.95 13.97
N LYS A 19 13.38 14.93 14.03
CA LYS A 19 14.84 15.15 13.99
C LYS A 19 15.33 15.72 12.66
N HIS A 20 14.67 15.40 11.55
CA HIS A 20 15.06 15.84 10.20
C HIS A 20 14.17 16.95 9.63
N LYS A 21 13.23 17.48 10.42
CA LYS A 21 12.22 18.43 9.96
C LYS A 21 12.82 19.70 9.34
N LYS A 22 13.87 20.28 9.96
CA LYS A 22 14.55 21.48 9.43
C LYS A 22 15.23 21.20 8.08
N PHE A 23 15.99 20.11 7.99
CA PHE A 23 16.64 19.68 6.75
C PHE A 23 15.63 19.45 5.62
N LEU A 24 14.53 18.75 5.92
CA LEU A 24 13.47 18.49 4.94
C LEU A 24 12.76 19.77 4.52
N GLN A 25 12.47 20.68 5.46
CA GLN A 25 11.90 22.00 5.14
C GLN A 25 12.80 22.81 4.21
N GLU A 26 14.11 22.87 4.47
CA GLU A 26 15.06 23.56 3.59
C GLU A 26 15.05 22.96 2.17
N LYS A 27 15.04 21.63 2.07
CA LYS A 27 14.98 20.95 0.76
C LYS A 27 13.63 21.15 0.06
N PHE A 28 12.53 21.22 0.81
CA PHE A 28 11.19 21.49 0.27
C PHE A 28 11.06 22.90 -0.31
N VAL A 29 11.73 23.89 0.29
CA VAL A 29 11.75 25.26 -0.21
C VAL A 29 12.68 25.39 -1.42
N LYS A 30 13.85 24.76 -1.40
CA LYS A 30 14.83 24.85 -2.49
C LYS A 30 14.45 24.05 -3.74
N HIS A 31 13.67 22.98 -3.60
CA HIS A 31 13.34 22.06 -4.69
C HIS A 31 11.84 21.68 -4.68
N GLU A 32 10.97 22.69 -4.81
CA GLU A 32 9.52 22.48 -4.68
C GLU A 32 8.94 21.50 -5.73
N ASP A 33 9.52 21.46 -6.93
CA ASP A 33 9.06 20.62 -8.05
C ASP A 33 9.91 19.35 -8.26
N CYS A 34 10.70 18.95 -7.27
CA CYS A 34 11.46 17.71 -7.35
C CYS A 34 10.59 16.51 -6.92
N ILE A 35 10.54 15.45 -7.73
CA ILE A 35 9.61 14.33 -7.53
C ILE A 35 9.86 13.58 -6.21
N PRO A 36 11.10 13.14 -5.87
CA PRO A 36 11.38 12.56 -4.56
C PRO A 36 10.96 13.45 -3.38
N VAL A 37 11.15 14.77 -3.51
CA VAL A 37 10.76 15.75 -2.49
C VAL A 37 9.24 15.78 -2.31
N LEU A 38 8.48 15.82 -3.41
CA LEU A 38 7.02 15.77 -3.41
C LEU A 38 6.50 14.46 -2.81
N LEU A 39 7.11 13.32 -3.13
CA LEU A 39 6.74 12.02 -2.58
C LEU A 39 6.98 11.97 -1.06
N ILE A 40 8.17 12.37 -0.59
CA ILE A 40 8.50 12.40 0.84
C ILE A 40 7.54 13.32 1.60
N LYS A 41 7.25 14.51 1.06
CA LYS A 41 6.28 15.45 1.64
C LYS A 41 4.87 14.84 1.70
N GLY A 42 4.45 14.15 0.64
CA GLY A 42 3.19 13.42 0.61
C GLY A 42 3.12 12.32 1.68
N HIS A 43 4.20 11.57 1.87
CA HIS A 43 4.26 10.52 2.90
C HIS A 43 4.19 11.11 4.32
N GLN A 44 4.86 12.23 4.58
CA GLN A 44 4.73 12.94 5.85
C GLN A 44 3.28 13.34 6.14
N PHE A 45 2.57 13.88 5.16
CA PHE A 45 1.16 14.23 5.34
C PHE A 45 0.27 12.99 5.54
N THR A 46 0.54 11.89 4.83
CA THR A 46 -0.17 10.61 5.04
C THR A 46 0.00 10.12 6.47
N MET A 47 1.22 10.18 7.01
CA MET A 47 1.51 9.80 8.39
C MET A 47 0.80 10.68 9.43
N LEU A 48 0.63 11.96 9.12
CA LEU A 48 -0.13 12.90 9.94
C LEU A 48 -1.65 12.81 9.71
N SER A 49 -2.13 11.84 8.92
CA SER A 49 -3.54 11.70 8.52
C SER A 49 -4.10 12.93 7.78
N GLN A 50 -3.24 13.74 7.19
CA GLN A 50 -3.59 14.91 6.38
C GLN A 50 -3.74 14.50 4.91
N HIS A 51 -4.71 13.63 4.62
CA HIS A 51 -4.84 12.96 3.32
C HIS A 51 -5.08 13.93 2.14
N GLN A 52 -5.75 15.07 2.36
CA GLN A 52 -5.94 16.09 1.32
C GLN A 52 -4.62 16.77 0.91
N ALA A 53 -3.77 17.09 1.90
CA ALA A 53 -2.45 17.65 1.66
C ALA A 53 -1.51 16.62 1.02
N ALA A 54 -1.60 15.36 1.45
CA ALA A 54 -0.88 14.25 0.83
C ALA A 54 -1.25 14.08 -0.64
N ALA A 55 -2.55 13.97 -0.95
CA ALA A 55 -3.05 13.85 -2.31
C ALA A 55 -2.59 15.03 -3.19
N SER A 56 -2.57 16.25 -2.65
CA SER A 56 -2.08 17.42 -3.37
C SER A 56 -0.59 17.30 -3.75
N CYS A 57 0.26 16.79 -2.85
CA CYS A 57 1.67 16.58 -3.15
C CYS A 57 1.87 15.48 -4.21
N TYR A 58 1.16 14.36 -4.08
CA TYR A 58 1.24 13.28 -5.06
C TYR A 58 0.70 13.67 -6.43
N LEU A 59 -0.36 14.48 -6.49
CA LEU A 59 -0.88 15.01 -7.75
C LEU A 59 0.11 15.97 -8.43
N LYS A 60 0.87 16.77 -7.66
CA LYS A 60 2.00 17.54 -8.21
C LYS A 60 3.05 16.61 -8.81
N ALA A 61 3.43 15.54 -8.10
CA ALA A 61 4.39 14.55 -8.62
C ALA A 61 3.86 13.85 -9.90
N TYR A 62 2.56 13.54 -9.94
CA TYR A 62 1.91 12.94 -11.11
C TYR A 62 1.97 13.83 -12.35
N LYS A 63 1.84 15.15 -12.20
CA LYS A 63 2.01 16.08 -13.34
C LYS A 63 3.39 15.99 -13.98
N LEU A 64 4.42 15.60 -13.21
CA LEU A 64 5.80 15.49 -13.67
C LEU A 64 6.13 14.08 -14.19
N MET A 65 5.54 13.03 -13.59
CA MET A 65 5.76 11.63 -13.97
C MET A 65 4.44 10.83 -13.96
N PRO A 66 3.59 10.99 -14.99
CA PRO A 66 2.28 10.33 -15.05
C PRO A 66 2.36 8.83 -15.35
N GLU A 67 3.41 8.37 -16.04
CA GLU A 67 3.63 6.97 -16.40
C GLU A 67 4.45 6.20 -15.34
N ASN A 68 4.60 6.74 -14.13
CA ASN A 68 5.26 6.04 -13.04
C ASN A 68 4.24 5.29 -12.17
N ALA A 69 4.41 3.97 -12.07
CA ALA A 69 3.49 3.11 -11.32
C ALA A 69 3.38 3.52 -9.84
N LEU A 70 4.50 3.83 -9.18
CA LEU A 70 4.52 4.22 -7.76
C LEU A 70 3.80 5.55 -7.53
N VAL A 71 3.99 6.54 -8.40
CA VAL A 71 3.28 7.83 -8.29
C VAL A 71 1.76 7.62 -8.39
N ASN A 72 1.30 6.81 -9.34
CA ASN A 72 -0.11 6.45 -9.47
C ASN A 72 -0.64 5.73 -8.22
N LEU A 73 0.13 4.80 -7.65
CA LEU A 73 -0.21 4.12 -6.39
C LEU A 73 -0.36 5.13 -5.23
N CYS A 74 0.58 6.06 -5.08
CA CYS A 74 0.54 7.07 -4.04
C CYS A 74 -0.67 8.01 -4.17
N VAL A 75 -0.99 8.46 -5.39
CA VAL A 75 -2.19 9.28 -5.62
C VAL A 75 -3.45 8.49 -5.28
N GLY A 76 -3.59 7.27 -5.82
CA GLY A 76 -4.76 6.43 -5.62
C GLY A 76 -5.00 6.12 -4.14
N THR A 77 -3.97 5.68 -3.42
CA THR A 77 -4.08 5.37 -1.97
C THR A 77 -4.39 6.60 -1.12
N ALA A 78 -3.82 7.78 -1.42
CA ALA A 78 -4.15 9.02 -0.72
C ALA A 78 -5.61 9.42 -0.93
N LEU A 79 -6.16 9.25 -2.13
CA LEU A 79 -7.56 9.53 -2.45
C LEU A 79 -8.51 8.51 -1.80
N ILE A 80 -8.16 7.22 -1.74
CA ILE A 80 -8.91 6.23 -0.95
C ILE A 80 -9.00 6.69 0.50
N ASN A 81 -7.87 7.02 1.14
CA ASN A 81 -7.85 7.48 2.53
C ASN A 81 -8.64 8.78 2.73
N LEU A 82 -8.57 9.71 1.77
CA LEU A 82 -9.37 10.93 1.79
C LEU A 82 -10.87 10.64 1.72
N SER A 83 -11.29 9.66 0.90
CA SER A 83 -12.70 9.28 0.74
C SER A 83 -13.32 8.67 2.00
N LEU A 84 -12.49 8.04 2.85
CA LEU A 84 -12.90 7.49 4.15
C LEU A 84 -13.13 8.57 5.21
N GLY A 85 -12.69 9.80 4.97
CA GLY A 85 -12.88 10.93 5.87
C GLY A 85 -14.36 11.29 6.07
N LEU A 86 -14.73 11.69 7.28
CA LEU A 86 -16.12 12.03 7.63
C LEU A 86 -16.64 13.31 6.95
N ARG A 87 -15.75 14.24 6.61
CA ARG A 87 -16.10 15.61 6.15
C ARG A 87 -16.15 15.78 4.63
N LEU A 88 -15.91 14.72 3.86
CA LEU A 88 -15.92 14.81 2.40
C LEU A 88 -17.34 14.62 1.86
N ASN A 89 -17.86 15.64 1.16
CA ASN A 89 -19.23 15.64 0.64
C ASN A 89 -19.44 14.61 -0.49
N ASN A 90 -18.51 14.49 -1.44
CA ASN A 90 -18.65 13.61 -2.60
C ASN A 90 -17.66 12.44 -2.58
N LYS A 91 -17.91 11.51 -1.66
CA LYS A 91 -17.06 10.33 -1.45
C LYS A 91 -16.99 9.44 -2.68
N HIS A 92 -18.12 9.21 -3.35
CA HIS A 92 -18.18 8.36 -4.54
C HIS A 92 -17.30 8.87 -5.68
N ARG A 93 -17.32 10.19 -5.96
CA ARG A 93 -16.43 10.78 -6.96
C ARG A 93 -14.95 10.62 -6.58
N CYS A 94 -14.61 10.80 -5.31
CA CYS A 94 -13.25 10.62 -4.82
C CYS A 94 -12.79 9.16 -4.96
N VAL A 95 -13.64 8.19 -4.61
CA VAL A 95 -13.36 6.75 -4.81
C VAL A 95 -13.16 6.44 -6.29
N LEU A 96 -14.00 6.96 -7.18
CA LEU A 96 -13.85 6.74 -8.63
C LEU A 96 -12.51 7.29 -9.15
N GLN A 97 -12.12 8.50 -8.74
CA GLN A 97 -10.82 9.07 -9.08
C GLN A 97 -9.68 8.22 -8.54
N ALA A 98 -9.78 7.78 -7.28
CA ALA A 98 -8.78 6.92 -6.66
C ALA A 98 -8.58 5.62 -7.45
N LEU A 99 -9.68 4.95 -7.82
CA LEU A 99 -9.66 3.73 -8.60
C LEU A 99 -9.04 3.95 -9.99
N ALA A 100 -9.30 5.08 -10.65
CA ALA A 100 -8.67 5.39 -11.94
C ALA A 100 -7.13 5.39 -11.85
N PHE A 101 -6.56 6.02 -10.82
CA PHE A 101 -5.11 5.99 -10.57
C PHE A 101 -4.61 4.58 -10.24
N LEU A 102 -5.34 3.81 -9.41
CA LEU A 102 -4.95 2.44 -9.07
C LEU A 102 -5.02 1.49 -10.27
N TYR A 103 -5.98 1.67 -11.18
CA TYR A 103 -6.03 0.93 -12.44
C TYR A 103 -4.86 1.30 -13.36
N ASN A 104 -4.45 2.57 -13.39
CA ASN A 104 -3.26 2.95 -14.13
C ASN A 104 -1.99 2.33 -13.51
N ASN A 105 -1.88 2.30 -12.18
CA ASN A 105 -0.82 1.55 -11.48
C ASN A 105 -0.82 0.06 -11.88
N LEU A 106 -1.98 -0.61 -11.85
CA LEU A 106 -2.12 -2.00 -12.29
C LEU A 106 -1.64 -2.22 -13.74
N ARG A 107 -2.02 -1.32 -14.66
CA ARG A 107 -1.60 -1.37 -16.06
C ARG A 107 -0.09 -1.19 -16.22
N LEU A 108 0.49 -0.19 -15.54
CA LEU A 108 1.93 0.13 -15.60
C LEU A 108 2.80 -0.93 -14.93
N SER A 109 2.23 -1.71 -14.00
CA SER A 109 2.88 -2.84 -13.33
C SER A 109 2.56 -4.18 -13.98
N GLU A 110 2.01 -4.19 -15.21
CA GLU A 110 1.72 -5.40 -15.99
C GLU A 110 0.86 -6.44 -15.24
N ASN A 111 -0.08 -5.98 -14.41
CA ASN A 111 -0.88 -6.83 -13.53
C ASN A 111 -0.05 -7.69 -12.56
N SER A 112 1.07 -7.15 -12.07
CA SER A 112 1.88 -7.79 -11.03
C SER A 112 1.06 -8.23 -9.82
N GLN A 113 1.55 -9.23 -9.10
CA GLN A 113 0.93 -9.71 -7.86
C GLN A 113 0.68 -8.56 -6.87
N GLU A 114 1.66 -7.65 -6.73
CA GLU A 114 1.57 -6.48 -5.86
C GLU A 114 0.45 -5.52 -6.28
N SER A 115 0.35 -5.19 -7.57
CA SER A 115 -0.65 -4.24 -8.05
C SER A 115 -2.07 -4.81 -7.96
N LEU A 116 -2.25 -6.11 -8.19
CA LEU A 116 -3.52 -6.81 -7.94
C LEU A 116 -3.89 -6.79 -6.45
N TYR A 117 -2.93 -7.04 -5.55
CA TYR A 117 -3.13 -6.99 -4.11
C TYR A 117 -3.50 -5.58 -3.64
N ASN A 118 -2.80 -4.56 -4.13
CA ASN A 118 -3.07 -3.16 -3.80
C ASN A 118 -4.49 -2.74 -4.23
N LEU A 119 -4.93 -3.17 -5.40
CA LEU A 119 -6.30 -2.92 -5.87
C LEU A 119 -7.34 -3.68 -5.04
N ALA A 120 -7.09 -4.94 -4.67
CA ALA A 120 -7.94 -5.70 -3.76
C ALA A 120 -8.09 -4.99 -2.40
N ARG A 121 -6.96 -4.52 -1.84
CA ARG A 121 -6.92 -3.75 -0.59
C ARG A 121 -7.73 -2.46 -0.69
N ALA A 122 -7.66 -1.75 -1.81
CA ALA A 122 -8.44 -0.53 -2.02
C ALA A 122 -9.95 -0.82 -2.02
N TYR A 123 -10.39 -1.86 -2.76
CA TYR A 123 -11.80 -2.30 -2.75
C TYR A 123 -12.28 -2.68 -1.35
N HIS A 124 -11.46 -3.44 -0.63
CA HIS A 124 -11.76 -3.83 0.74
C HIS A 124 -11.92 -2.60 1.65
N HIS A 125 -11.03 -1.61 1.55
CA HIS A 125 -11.08 -0.39 2.37
C HIS A 125 -12.36 0.42 2.17
N VAL A 126 -12.87 0.49 0.95
CA VAL A 126 -14.10 1.23 0.63
C VAL A 126 -15.39 0.40 0.78
N GLY A 127 -15.28 -0.84 1.27
CA GLY A 127 -16.41 -1.71 1.54
C GLY A 127 -16.93 -2.53 0.34
N LEU A 128 -16.24 -2.49 -0.81
CA LEU A 128 -16.57 -3.29 -2.00
C LEU A 128 -16.00 -4.73 -1.86
N VAL A 129 -16.42 -5.41 -0.79
CA VAL A 129 -15.79 -6.66 -0.32
C VAL A 129 -15.92 -7.83 -1.30
N SER A 130 -17.01 -7.93 -2.06
CA SER A 130 -17.18 -8.99 -3.06
C SER A 130 -16.16 -8.86 -4.19
N VAL A 131 -15.91 -7.63 -4.65
CA VAL A 131 -14.90 -7.34 -5.67
C VAL A 131 -13.50 -7.55 -5.10
N ALA A 132 -13.28 -7.16 -3.84
CA ALA A 132 -12.02 -7.40 -3.15
C ALA A 132 -11.68 -8.89 -3.10
N ALA A 133 -12.66 -9.76 -2.79
CA ALA A 133 -12.47 -11.21 -2.78
C ALA A 133 -11.96 -11.73 -4.13
N THR A 134 -12.61 -11.35 -5.23
CA THR A 134 -12.19 -11.74 -6.59
C THR A 134 -10.75 -11.32 -6.91
N TYR A 135 -10.32 -10.14 -6.46
CA TYR A 135 -8.93 -9.71 -6.67
C TYR A 135 -7.95 -10.43 -5.73
N TYR A 136 -8.32 -10.76 -4.50
CA TYR A 136 -7.46 -11.59 -3.65
C TYR A 136 -7.28 -12.99 -4.22
N GLU A 137 -8.32 -13.60 -4.79
CA GLU A 137 -8.21 -14.89 -5.50
C GLU A 137 -7.25 -14.79 -6.69
N LYS A 138 -7.30 -13.70 -7.46
CA LYS A 138 -6.32 -13.45 -8.54
C LYS A 138 -4.89 -13.41 -8.00
N VAL A 139 -4.66 -12.74 -6.87
CA VAL A 139 -3.33 -12.69 -6.21
C VAL A 139 -2.85 -14.09 -5.83
N LEU A 140 -3.74 -14.94 -5.32
CA LEU A 140 -3.43 -16.34 -4.97
C LEU A 140 -3.05 -17.18 -6.20
N ALA A 141 -3.67 -16.91 -7.34
CA ALA A 141 -3.41 -17.59 -8.61
C ALA A 141 -2.11 -17.14 -9.31
N VAL A 142 -1.58 -15.96 -9.01
CA VAL A 142 -0.31 -15.48 -9.61
C VAL A 142 0.87 -16.24 -9.01
N HIS A 143 1.75 -16.77 -9.86
CA HIS A 143 3.05 -17.29 -9.46
C HIS A 143 4.08 -16.17 -9.56
N GLN A 144 4.49 -15.62 -8.42
CA GLN A 144 5.56 -14.63 -8.36
C GLN A 144 6.91 -15.36 -8.30
N GLN A 145 7.87 -14.95 -9.13
CA GLN A 145 9.25 -15.39 -8.97
C GLN A 145 9.86 -14.70 -7.75
N ASP A 146 10.53 -15.47 -6.91
CA ASP A 146 11.23 -14.93 -5.74
C ASP A 146 12.36 -14.01 -6.21
N HIS A 147 12.19 -12.71 -5.97
CA HIS A 147 13.26 -11.74 -6.14
C HIS A 147 13.94 -11.52 -4.79
N PRO A 148 15.16 -12.05 -4.58
CA PRO A 148 15.88 -11.78 -3.35
C PRO A 148 16.15 -10.27 -3.24
N ILE A 149 16.04 -9.73 -2.03
CA ILE A 149 16.34 -8.32 -1.76
C ILE A 149 17.78 -8.05 -2.22
N PRO A 150 18.02 -7.03 -3.06
CA PRO A 150 19.38 -6.65 -3.44
C PRO A 150 20.20 -6.34 -2.19
N LYS A 151 21.35 -6.98 -2.03
CA LYS A 151 22.26 -6.74 -0.90
C LYS A 151 22.65 -5.26 -0.88
N LEU A 152 22.36 -4.56 0.21
CA LEU A 152 22.79 -3.17 0.36
C LEU A 152 24.29 -3.13 0.69
N PRO A 153 25.02 -2.07 0.31
CA PRO A 153 26.46 -1.96 0.56
C PRO A 153 26.88 -2.10 2.04
N ASN A 154 25.95 -1.93 2.98
CA ASN A 154 26.18 -1.99 4.42
C ASN A 154 25.69 -3.31 5.07
N ASP A 155 25.15 -4.25 4.30
CA ASP A 155 24.80 -5.56 4.83
C ASP A 155 26.08 -6.37 5.03
N GLY A 156 26.39 -6.72 6.30
CA GLY A 156 27.53 -7.58 6.62
C GLY A 156 27.45 -8.95 5.93
N PRO A 157 28.56 -9.70 5.83
CA PRO A 157 28.55 -10.99 5.17
C PRO A 157 27.61 -11.97 5.90
N GLU A 158 26.46 -12.28 5.28
CA GLU A 158 25.57 -13.33 5.77
C GLU A 158 26.23 -14.72 5.61
N ILE A 159 26.17 -15.54 6.67
CA ILE A 159 26.84 -16.86 6.78
C ILE A 159 25.96 -18.01 6.25
N THR A 160 24.74 -17.75 5.80
CA THR A 160 23.79 -18.80 5.38
C THR A 160 23.41 -18.65 3.92
N ASN A 161 23.76 -19.63 3.09
CA ASN A 161 23.38 -19.75 1.67
C ASN A 161 21.91 -20.20 1.47
N ASP A 162 21.10 -20.20 2.53
CA ASP A 162 19.69 -20.57 2.42
C ASP A 162 18.92 -19.40 1.81
N PRO A 163 18.27 -19.58 0.64
CA PRO A 163 17.35 -18.58 0.12
C PRO A 163 16.22 -18.41 1.12
N LYS A 164 16.22 -17.31 1.86
CA LYS A 164 15.09 -16.92 2.72
C LYS A 164 13.84 -16.88 1.83
N PRO A 165 12.74 -17.56 2.20
CA PRO A 165 11.57 -17.68 1.34
C PRO A 165 10.98 -16.31 0.97
N GLY A 166 10.52 -16.21 -0.29
CA GLY A 166 9.86 -15.11 -0.97
C GLY A 166 9.46 -13.88 -0.16
N TYR A 167 10.37 -12.91 -0.06
CA TYR A 167 10.05 -11.58 0.45
C TYR A 167 9.01 -10.85 -0.43
N CYS A 168 8.80 -11.31 -1.66
CA CYS A 168 7.91 -10.70 -2.64
C CYS A 168 6.59 -11.46 -2.85
N ASP A 169 6.33 -12.58 -2.17
CA ASP A 169 5.08 -13.33 -2.35
C ASP A 169 3.99 -12.84 -1.39
N LEU A 170 2.97 -12.18 -1.95
CA LEU A 170 1.83 -11.62 -1.21
C LEU A 170 0.67 -12.61 -1.01
N LYS A 171 0.88 -13.90 -1.32
CA LYS A 171 -0.17 -14.92 -1.15
C LYS A 171 -0.66 -15.05 0.27
N ARG A 172 0.23 -14.97 1.26
CA ARG A 172 -0.15 -15.11 2.67
C ARG A 172 -1.01 -13.94 3.12
N GLU A 173 -0.66 -12.73 2.72
CA GLU A 173 -1.38 -11.50 3.00
C GLU A 173 -2.74 -11.48 2.29
N ALA A 174 -2.79 -11.92 1.04
CA ALA A 174 -4.02 -12.05 0.28
C ALA A 174 -4.96 -13.10 0.90
N ALA A 175 -4.45 -14.28 1.23
CA ALA A 175 -5.19 -15.34 1.89
C ALA A 175 -5.75 -14.90 3.24
N TYR A 176 -4.94 -14.22 4.06
CA TYR A 176 -5.39 -13.67 5.33
C TYR A 176 -6.54 -12.67 5.16
N ASN A 177 -6.43 -11.75 4.21
CA ASN A 177 -7.48 -10.77 3.96
C ASN A 177 -8.74 -11.42 3.35
N LEU A 178 -8.59 -12.42 2.48
CA LEU A 178 -9.70 -13.18 1.92
C LEU A 178 -10.45 -13.96 3.00
N HIS A 179 -9.74 -14.56 3.95
CA HIS A 179 -10.36 -15.21 5.10
C HIS A 179 -11.24 -14.24 5.90
N LEU A 180 -10.84 -12.97 6.04
CA LEU A 180 -11.66 -11.98 6.76
C LEU A 180 -12.97 -11.71 6.03
N VAL A 181 -12.96 -11.71 4.70
CA VAL A 181 -14.16 -11.56 3.86
C VAL A 181 -15.07 -12.79 3.96
N TYR A 182 -14.51 -14.00 3.92
CA TYR A 182 -15.29 -15.23 4.12
C TYR A 182 -15.87 -15.35 5.52
N LYS A 183 -15.11 -14.94 6.53
CA LYS A 183 -15.57 -14.91 7.92
C LYS A 183 -16.72 -13.92 8.11
N SER A 184 -16.64 -12.71 7.54
CA SER A 184 -17.69 -11.70 7.68
C SER A 184 -18.97 -12.04 6.91
N SER A 185 -18.86 -12.83 5.85
CA SER A 185 -20.01 -13.35 5.09
C SER A 185 -20.64 -14.63 5.67
N GLY A 186 -20.09 -15.18 6.77
CA GLY A 186 -20.59 -16.39 7.41
C GLY A 186 -20.09 -17.71 6.80
N SER A 187 -19.24 -17.65 5.78
CA SER A 187 -18.64 -18.81 5.12
C SER A 187 -17.42 -19.32 5.92
N VAL A 188 -17.66 -19.83 7.13
CA VAL A 188 -16.61 -20.21 8.08
C VAL A 188 -15.70 -21.32 7.55
N ASP A 189 -16.26 -22.28 6.82
CA ASP A 189 -15.48 -23.41 6.27
C ASP A 189 -14.48 -22.94 5.21
N LEU A 190 -14.92 -22.08 4.27
CA LEU A 190 -14.03 -21.46 3.28
C LEU A 190 -12.96 -20.61 3.95
N ALA A 191 -13.33 -19.84 4.99
CA ALA A 191 -12.37 -19.02 5.74
C ALA A 191 -11.28 -19.88 6.40
N ARG A 192 -11.65 -21.04 6.96
CA ARG A 192 -10.71 -22.01 7.54
C ARG A 192 -9.83 -22.66 6.48
N GLN A 193 -10.43 -23.06 5.36
CA GLN A 193 -9.73 -23.71 4.26
C GLN A 193 -8.63 -22.81 3.68
N VAL A 194 -8.95 -21.55 3.36
CA VAL A 194 -7.96 -20.59 2.82
C VAL A 194 -6.74 -20.42 3.73
N LEU A 195 -6.96 -20.32 5.04
CA LEU A 195 -5.84 -20.22 6.00
C LEU A 195 -5.02 -21.51 6.06
N LYS A 196 -5.67 -22.67 6.01
CA LYS A 196 -5.00 -23.97 6.01
C LYS A 196 -4.13 -24.14 4.77
N ASP A 197 -4.63 -23.72 3.61
CA ASP A 197 -3.97 -23.94 2.32
C ASP A 197 -2.79 -22.98 2.10
N HIS A 198 -2.89 -21.74 2.59
CA HIS A 198 -1.93 -20.68 2.26
C HIS A 198 -1.18 -20.06 3.44
N CYS A 199 -1.61 -20.26 4.70
CA CYS A 199 -0.99 -19.61 5.85
C CYS A 199 -0.30 -20.58 6.84
N SER A 200 -0.38 -21.89 6.64
CA SER A 200 0.33 -22.88 7.47
C SER A 200 1.83 -22.84 7.24
N ILE A 201 2.61 -22.88 8.34
CA ILE A 201 4.06 -23.07 8.29
C ILE A 201 4.29 -24.56 8.00
N LYS A 202 5.04 -24.86 6.93
CA LYS A 202 5.54 -26.22 6.64
C LYS A 202 6.87 -26.44 7.33
#